data_AF-A0A2C0Z9N7-F1
#
_entry.id   AF-A0A2C0Z9N7-F1
#
_cell.length_a   1.000
_cell.length_b   1.000
_cell.length_c   1.000
_cell.angle_alpha   90.00
_cell.angle_beta   90.00
_cell.angle_gamma   90.00
#
_symmetry.space_group_name_H-M   'P 1'
#
loop_
_entity.id
_entity.type
_entity.pdbx_description
1 polymer ?
#
loop_
_entity_poly.entity_id
_entity_poly.type
_entity_poly.pdbx_seq_one_letter_code
_entity_poly.pdbx_strand_id
1 'polypeptide(L)' 'MNKLKTILAVEWKRIGIIILFTIVLVSKWSEHDYDFYFWLIISSLFISIFVAIFNTIEIYKRTDL' A
#
# COMPACT_ATOMS: atom_id res chain seq x y z
N MET A 1 -14.93 -18.75 3.39
CA MET A 1 -15.32 -17.54 2.62
C MET A 1 -15.06 -16.19 3.33
N ASN A 2 -14.73 -16.13 4.63
CA ASN A 2 -14.49 -14.85 5.34
C ASN A 2 -13.03 -14.33 5.32
N LYS A 3 -12.01 -15.19 5.47
CA LYS A 3 -10.63 -14.73 5.67
C LYS A 3 -10.05 -13.93 4.49
N LEU A 4 -10.28 -14.38 3.25
CA LEU A 4 -9.77 -13.70 2.05
C LEU A 4 -10.37 -12.30 1.88
N LYS A 5 -11.68 -12.16 2.09
CA LYS A 5 -12.37 -10.86 2.06
C LYS A 5 -11.84 -9.91 3.14
N THR A 6 -11.63 -10.40 4.36
CA THR A 6 -11.07 -9.58 5.45
C THR A 6 -9.66 -9.10 5.12
N ILE A 7 -8.81 -9.95 4.55
CA ILE A 7 -7.42 -9.61 4.28
C ILE A 7 -7.31 -8.66 3.10
N LEU A 8 -8.08 -8.89 2.03
CA LEU A 8 -8.22 -7.92 0.94
C LEU A 8 -8.66 -6.55 1.49
N ALA A 9 -9.67 -6.51 2.36
CA ALA A 9 -10.13 -5.25 2.94
C ALA A 9 -9.05 -4.55 3.80
N VAL A 10 -8.21 -5.30 4.52
CA VAL A 10 -7.09 -4.76 5.32
C VAL A 10 -6.00 -4.20 4.43
N GLU A 11 -5.57 -4.94 3.41
CA GLU A 11 -4.53 -4.47 2.48
C GLU A 11 -5.00 -3.27 1.65
N TRP A 12 -6.27 -3.25 1.20
CA TRP A 12 -6.86 -2.09 0.52
C TRP A 12 -6.95 -0.85 1.43
N LYS A 13 -7.32 -1.01 2.72
CA LYS A 13 -7.26 0.09 3.70
C LYS A 13 -5.85 0.63 3.85
N ARG A 14 -4.85 -0.25 3.92
CA ARG A 14 -3.45 0.12 4.08
C ARG A 14 -2.92 0.89 2.87
N ILE A 15 -3.25 0.46 1.65
CA ILE A 15 -2.95 1.20 0.41
C ILE A 15 -3.64 2.57 0.41
N GLY A 16 -4.92 2.63 0.80
CA GLY A 16 -5.66 3.89 0.89
C GLY A 16 -5.05 4.90 1.86
N ILE A 17 -4.56 4.45 3.02
CA ILE A 17 -3.87 5.31 3.99
C ILE A 17 -2.58 5.89 3.39
N ILE A 18 -1.80 5.09 2.66
CA ILE A 18 -0.57 5.55 2.02
C ILE A 18 -0.89 6.62 0.99
N ILE A 19 -1.89 6.41 0.12
CA ILE A 19 -2.33 7.40 -0.86
C ILE A 19 -2.78 8.71 -0.20
N LEU A 20 -3.55 8.60 0.89
CA LEU A 20 -4.06 9.79 1.59
C LEU A 20 -2.91 10.57 2.26
N PHE A 21 -1.92 9.86 2.81
CA PHE A 21 -0.70 10.46 3.36
C PHE A 21 0.13 11.13 2.26
N THR A 22 0.24 10.51 1.09
CA THR A 22 0.89 11.10 -0.10
C THR A 22 0.27 12.42 -0.49
N ILE A 23 -1.06 12.47 -0.62
CA ILE A 23 -1.78 13.69 -1.03
C ILE A 23 -1.54 14.82 -0.01
N VAL A 24 -1.60 14.51 1.29
CA VAL A 24 -1.35 15.49 2.34
C VAL A 24 0.10 15.99 2.32
N LEU A 25 1.08 15.12 2.14
CA LEU A 25 2.49 15.51 2.05
C LEU A 25 2.77 16.38 0.82
N VAL A 26 2.27 15.97 -0.35
CA VAL A 26 2.37 16.73 -1.60
C VAL A 26 1.76 18.14 -1.47
N SER A 27 0.67 18.28 -0.71
CA SER A 27 -0.02 19.56 -0.52
C SER A 27 0.72 20.60 0.33
N LYS A 28 1.77 20.20 1.07
CA LYS A 28 2.41 21.07 2.08
C LYS A 28 3.83 21.53 1.75
N TRP A 29 4.42 21.12 0.64
CA TRP A 29 5.87 21.27 0.45
C TRP A 29 6.31 22.36 -0.50
N SER A 30 7.46 22.96 -0.16
CA SER A 30 8.19 23.85 -1.04
C SER A 30 8.96 23.01 -2.08
N GLU A 31 9.21 23.60 -3.26
CA GLU A 31 9.79 22.92 -4.42
C GLU A 31 11.12 22.20 -4.16
N HIS A 32 11.85 22.55 -3.09
CA HIS A 32 13.20 22.04 -2.82
C HIS A 32 13.24 20.62 -2.23
N ASP A 33 12.21 20.23 -1.49
CA ASP A 33 12.14 18.90 -0.84
C ASP A 33 11.20 17.94 -1.59
N TYR A 34 10.49 18.43 -2.60
CA TYR A 34 9.47 17.67 -3.32
C TYR A 34 10.00 16.35 -3.89
N ASP A 35 11.14 16.39 -4.58
CA ASP A 35 11.65 15.22 -5.32
C ASP A 35 12.01 14.06 -4.40
N PHE A 36 12.79 14.31 -3.34
CA PHE A 36 13.29 13.24 -2.47
C PHE A 36 12.16 12.40 -1.89
N TYR A 37 11.13 13.04 -1.32
CA TYR A 37 10.08 12.25 -0.72
C TYR A 37 8.93 11.91 -1.66
N PHE A 38 8.76 12.58 -2.79
CA PHE A 38 7.93 12.03 -3.87
C PHE A 38 8.43 10.63 -4.24
N TRP A 39 9.75 10.48 -4.42
CA TRP A 39 10.37 9.18 -4.68
C TRP A 39 10.28 8.21 -3.49
N LEU A 40 10.43 8.69 -2.25
CA LEU A 40 10.25 7.87 -1.05
C LEU A 40 8.83 7.30 -0.96
N ILE A 41 7.83 8.11 -1.29
CA ILE A 41 6.42 7.73 -1.29
C ILE A 41 6.13 6.71 -2.39
N ILE A 42 6.56 6.99 -3.63
CA ILE A 42 6.43 6.07 -4.76
C ILE A 42 7.03 4.69 -4.41
N SER A 43 8.24 4.69 -3.85
CA SER A 43 8.92 3.46 -3.43
C SER A 43 8.15 2.72 -2.32
N SER A 44 7.63 3.44 -1.34
CA SER A 44 6.80 2.86 -0.26
C SER A 44 5.49 2.25 -0.78
N LEU A 45 4.91 2.87 -1.81
CA LEU A 45 3.68 2.40 -2.45
C LEU A 45 3.93 1.11 -3.24
N PHE A 46 5.01 1.04 -4.01
CA PHE A 46 5.43 -0.19 -4.69
C PHE A 46 5.65 -1.34 -3.70
N ILE A 47 6.42 -1.12 -2.63
CA ILE A 47 6.67 -2.14 -1.59
C ILE A 47 5.34 -2.64 -1.01
N SER A 48 4.41 -1.73 -0.72
CA SER A 48 3.12 -2.10 -0.13
C SER A 48 2.25 -2.93 -1.07
N ILE A 49 2.26 -2.63 -2.38
CA ILE A 49 1.56 -3.44 -3.39
C ILE A 49 2.15 -4.86 -3.44
N PHE A 50 3.48 -4.99 -3.46
CA PHE A 50 4.13 -6.31 -3.48
C PHE A 50 3.79 -7.14 -2.24
N VAL A 51 3.80 -6.53 -1.05
CA VAL A 51 3.42 -7.20 0.20
C VAL A 51 1.96 -7.66 0.15
N ALA A 52 1.04 -6.81 -0.32
CA ALA A 52 -0.38 -7.16 -0.43
C ALA A 52 -0.61 -8.34 -1.40
N ILE A 53 0.08 -8.35 -2.55
CA ILE A 53 0.02 -9.44 -3.52
C ILE A 53 0.57 -10.72 -2.90
N PHE A 54 1.74 -10.67 -2.26
CA PHE A 54 2.38 -11.82 -1.63
C PHE A 54 1.49 -12.45 -0.57
N ASN A 55 0.95 -11.64 0.35
CA ASN A 55 0.04 -12.08 1.40
C ASN A 55 -1.20 -12.77 0.78
N THR A 56 -1.80 -12.15 -0.24
CA THR A 56 -2.98 -12.69 -0.92
C THR A 56 -2.68 -14.05 -1.56
N ILE A 57 -1.54 -14.20 -2.25
CA ILE A 57 -1.12 -15.46 -2.87
C ILE A 57 -0.86 -16.54 -1.82
N GLU A 58 -0.16 -16.21 -0.73
CA GLU A 58 0.14 -17.17 0.35
C GLU A 58 -1.15 -17.74 0.96
N ILE A 59 -2.13 -16.87 1.20
CA ILE A 59 -3.42 -17.27 1.76
C ILE A 59 -4.21 -18.10 0.76
N TYR A 60 -4.22 -17.71 -0.52
CA TYR A 60 -4.87 -18.49 -1.56
C TYR A 60 -4.33 -19.92 -1.58
N LYS A 61 -3.00 -20.09 -1.63
CA LYS A 61 -2.35 -21.41 -1.58
C LYS A 61 -2.66 -22.22 -0.32
N ARG A 62 -2.81 -21.56 0.85
CA ARG A 62 -3.16 -22.24 2.11
C ARG A 62 -4.65 -22.62 2.21
N THR A 63 -5.52 -22.01 1.42
CA THR A 63 -6.98 -22.23 1.50
C THR A 63 -7.48 -23.21 0.41
N ASP A 64 -6.68 -23.44 -0.63
CA ASP A 64 -6.93 -24.42 -1.71
C ASP A 64 -6.35 -25.83 -1.40
N LEU A 65 -5.83 -26.03 -0.19
CA LEU A 65 -5.49 -27.32 0.44
C LEU A 65 -6.54 -27.67 1.51
#